data_AF-A0A8J3Z5F7-F1
#
_entry.id   AF-A0A8J3Z5F7-F1
#
_cell.length_a   1.000
_cell.length_b   1.000
_cell.length_c   1.000
_cell.angle_alpha   90.00
_cell.angle_beta   90.00
_cell.angle_gamma   90.00
#
_symmetry.space_group_name_H-M   'P 1'
#
loop_
_entity.id
_entity.type
_entity.pdbx_description
1 polymer ?
#
loop_
_entity_poly.entity_id
_entity_poly.type
_entity_poly.pdbx_seq_one_letter_code
_entity_poly.pdbx_strand_id
1 'polypeptide(L)'
;MSVRANDLTRLLDVVAAMNDAPDGGFERAMLTSAAELIACDTVSYNEHRLDTWQELRCVVEPSYVERSPVRREYLRHLGGHPPVEACARGRLATGDTTSLSDLMTQREYRRLPIYADYFRHRGVEDQLVAVVKARDLRTVLVVFSRSRRGFGDRDRTVLRLLLPHLQHAVRHRRRLAALTSSVANRTTPLGPDVWDRLTERERDIVTCLASGGTDQKIARTLAISPRTVGKHLENVYRKVNVPGRVALVAQLAVA
;
A
#
# COMPACT_ATOMS: atom_id res chain seq x y z
N MET A 1 16.60 3.14 -26.68
CA MET A 1 15.57 2.91 -25.64
C MET A 1 15.59 1.43 -25.27
N SER A 2 15.93 1.07 -24.03
CA SER A 2 16.02 -0.34 -23.60
C SER A 2 14.69 -0.95 -23.15
N VAL A 3 13.65 -0.13 -22.98
CA VAL A 3 12.30 -0.53 -22.60
C VAL A 3 11.54 -1.00 -23.85
N ARG A 4 10.90 -2.17 -23.76
CA ARG A 4 10.11 -2.77 -24.86
C ARG A 4 8.62 -2.49 -24.68
N ALA A 5 7.83 -2.65 -25.74
CA ALA A 5 6.36 -2.48 -25.67
C ALA A 5 5.70 -3.37 -24.59
N ASN A 6 6.18 -4.62 -24.45
CA ASN A 6 5.71 -5.53 -23.40
C ASN A 6 5.98 -5.00 -21.97
N ASP A 7 7.05 -4.24 -21.77
CA ASP A 7 7.34 -3.63 -20.46
C ASP A 7 6.32 -2.54 -20.12
N LEU A 8 5.86 -1.79 -21.12
CA LEU A 8 4.82 -0.76 -20.96
C LEU A 8 3.45 -1.38 -20.69
N THR A 9 3.09 -2.45 -21.39
CA THR A 9 1.83 -3.17 -21.14
C THR A 9 1.80 -3.70 -19.71
N ARG A 10 2.87 -4.39 -19.28
CA ARG A 10 2.95 -4.87 -17.89
C ARG A 10 2.95 -3.73 -16.87
N LEU A 11 3.55 -2.58 -17.19
CA LEU A 11 3.47 -1.40 -16.32
C LEU A 11 2.03 -0.95 -16.11
N LEU A 12 1.21 -0.95 -17.17
CA LEU A 12 -0.22 -0.64 -17.05
C LEU A 12 -0.96 -1.67 -16.17
N ASP A 13 -0.63 -2.96 -16.31
CA ASP A 13 -1.21 -4.02 -15.46
C ASP A 13 -0.88 -3.78 -13.97
N VAL A 14 0.38 -3.40 -13.69
CA VAL A 14 0.82 -3.04 -12.34
C VAL A 14 0.05 -1.82 -11.80
N VAL A 15 -0.13 -0.78 -12.61
CA VAL A 15 -0.89 0.42 -12.21
C VAL A 15 -2.37 0.09 -11.96
N ALA A 16 -2.98 -0.76 -12.78
CA ALA A 16 -4.35 -1.22 -12.59
C ALA A 16 -4.49 -1.98 -11.26
N ALA A 17 -3.60 -2.94 -11.00
CA ALA A 17 -3.60 -3.72 -9.76
C ALA A 17 -3.46 -2.84 -8.50
N MET A 18 -2.65 -1.77 -8.56
CA MET A 18 -2.52 -0.81 -7.44
C MET A 18 -3.82 -0.05 -7.14
N ASN A 19 -4.57 0.30 -8.18
CA ASN A 19 -5.82 1.05 -8.05
C ASN A 19 -6.96 0.16 -7.55
N ASP A 20 -7.01 -1.09 -8.00
CA ASP A 20 -8.11 -2.01 -7.69
C ASP A 20 -7.94 -2.76 -6.36
N ALA A 21 -6.76 -2.68 -5.73
CA ALA A 21 -6.51 -3.39 -4.48
C ALA A 21 -7.48 -2.95 -3.35
N PRO A 22 -7.91 -3.88 -2.47
CA PRO A 22 -8.69 -3.53 -1.28
C PRO A 22 -7.88 -2.66 -0.31
N ASP A 23 -8.58 -1.92 0.56
CA ASP A 23 -7.95 -0.96 1.49
C ASP A 23 -6.93 -1.61 2.45
N GLY A 24 -7.08 -2.91 2.72
CA GLY A 24 -6.06 -3.73 3.36
C GLY A 24 -5.28 -4.57 2.35
N GLY A 25 -3.95 -4.41 2.30
CA GLY A 25 -3.09 -5.26 1.47
C GLY A 25 -2.68 -4.68 0.12
N PHE A 26 -3.01 -3.41 -0.16
CA PHE A 26 -2.57 -2.74 -1.39
C PHE A 26 -1.05 -2.77 -1.56
N GLU A 27 -0.27 -2.65 -0.47
CA GLU A 27 1.19 -2.67 -0.54
C GLU A 27 1.67 -3.99 -1.11
N ARG A 28 1.05 -5.10 -0.69
CA ARG A 28 1.42 -6.44 -1.14
C ARG A 28 1.10 -6.65 -2.61
N ALA A 29 -0.11 -6.33 -3.05
CA ALA A 29 -0.51 -6.42 -4.46
C ALA A 29 0.38 -5.55 -5.37
N MET A 30 0.68 -4.33 -4.92
CA MET A 30 1.61 -3.40 -5.58
C MET A 30 3.01 -4.00 -5.71
N LEU A 31 3.54 -4.58 -4.64
CA LEU A 31 4.88 -5.17 -4.60
C LEU A 31 4.98 -6.43 -5.48
N THR A 32 4.03 -7.35 -5.38
CA THR A 32 4.00 -8.56 -6.22
C THR A 32 4.04 -8.21 -7.70
N SER A 33 3.19 -7.27 -8.12
CA SER A 33 3.12 -6.84 -9.52
C SER A 33 4.41 -6.12 -9.96
N ALA A 34 5.00 -5.29 -9.10
CA ALA A 34 6.25 -4.59 -9.40
C ALA A 34 7.47 -5.54 -9.51
N ALA A 35 7.49 -6.63 -8.74
CA ALA A 35 8.55 -7.63 -8.77
C ALA A 35 8.61 -8.40 -10.11
N GLU A 36 7.49 -8.48 -10.84
CA GLU A 36 7.45 -9.12 -12.17
C GLU A 36 8.07 -8.25 -13.28
N LEU A 37 8.20 -6.94 -13.04
CA LEU A 37 8.73 -5.97 -14.01
C LEU A 37 10.25 -5.78 -13.91
N ILE A 38 10.75 -5.76 -12.67
CA ILE A 38 12.14 -5.49 -12.33
C ILE A 38 12.75 -6.79 -11.83
N ALA A 39 13.85 -7.24 -12.45
CA ALA A 39 14.51 -8.48 -12.06
C ALA A 39 15.18 -8.35 -10.68
N CYS A 40 14.42 -8.65 -9.63
CA CYS A 40 14.83 -8.66 -8.24
C CYS A 40 14.52 -9.99 -7.56
N ASP A 41 15.24 -10.28 -6.47
CA ASP A 41 14.98 -11.48 -5.67
C ASP A 41 13.91 -11.19 -4.60
N THR A 42 13.88 -9.95 -4.08
CA THR A 42 12.86 -9.47 -3.16
C THR A 42 12.51 -8.01 -3.44
N VAL A 43 11.31 -7.60 -3.05
CA VAL A 43 10.90 -6.18 -3.07
C VAL A 43 10.20 -5.84 -1.76
N SER A 44 10.42 -4.64 -1.24
CA SER A 44 9.77 -4.18 -0.01
C SER A 44 9.24 -2.76 -0.09
N TYR A 45 8.10 -2.54 0.57
CA TYR A 45 7.57 -1.24 0.95
C TYR A 45 8.00 -0.98 2.38
N ASN A 46 8.67 0.14 2.62
CA ASN A 46 9.26 0.45 3.93
C ASN A 46 8.89 1.88 4.31
N GLU A 47 8.11 2.03 5.38
CA GLU A 47 7.71 3.31 5.95
C GLU A 47 8.36 3.48 7.32
N HIS A 48 9.09 4.58 7.48
CA HIS A 48 9.84 4.89 8.67
C HIS A 48 9.65 6.34 9.11
N ARG A 49 9.80 6.57 10.41
CA ARG A 49 10.05 7.89 10.97
C ARG A 49 11.51 8.25 10.84
N LEU A 50 11.82 9.43 10.33
CA LEU A 50 13.19 9.91 10.12
C LEU A 50 13.89 10.39 11.40
N ASP A 51 13.14 10.82 12.40
CA ASP A 51 13.67 11.34 13.68
C ASP A 51 14.06 10.23 14.64
N THR A 52 13.23 9.19 14.75
CA THR A 52 13.41 8.09 15.70
C THR A 52 13.86 6.79 15.05
N TRP A 53 13.95 6.74 13.72
CA TRP A 53 14.15 5.50 12.96
C TRP A 53 13.10 4.44 13.29
N GLN A 54 11.92 4.85 13.74
CA GLN A 54 10.85 3.92 14.04
C GLN A 54 10.25 3.39 12.73
N GLU A 55 10.21 2.08 12.57
CA GLU A 55 9.42 1.44 11.52
C GLU A 55 7.93 1.61 11.81
N LEU A 56 7.21 2.21 10.87
CA LEU A 56 5.78 2.43 10.95
C LEU A 56 5.01 1.33 10.20
N ARG A 57 5.55 0.91 9.06
CA ARG A 57 5.00 -0.17 8.24
C ARG A 57 6.12 -0.74 7.38
N CYS A 58 6.22 -2.06 7.30
CA CYS A 58 7.07 -2.69 6.30
C CYS A 58 6.41 -3.96 5.79
N VAL A 59 6.32 -4.06 4.46
CA VAL A 59 5.72 -5.16 3.71
C VAL A 59 6.78 -5.65 2.74
N VAL A 60 7.03 -6.95 2.70
CA VAL A 60 8.05 -7.56 1.84
C VAL A 60 7.41 -8.65 0.99
N GLU A 61 7.85 -8.75 -0.25
CA GLU A 61 7.57 -9.86 -1.16
C GLU A 61 8.88 -10.54 -1.60
N PRO A 62 8.94 -11.89 -1.58
CA PRO A 62 7.91 -12.82 -1.09
C PRO A 62 7.71 -12.75 0.44
N SER A 63 6.45 -12.90 0.89
CA SER A 63 6.05 -12.65 2.29
C SER A 63 6.75 -13.49 3.38
N TYR A 64 7.34 -14.64 3.04
CA TYR A 64 8.08 -15.45 4.03
C TYR A 64 9.31 -14.72 4.60
N VAL A 65 9.87 -13.76 3.84
CA VAL A 65 11.02 -12.94 4.28
C VAL A 65 10.65 -12.06 5.48
N GLU A 66 9.37 -11.69 5.59
CA GLU A 66 8.84 -10.82 6.63
C GLU A 66 8.91 -11.42 8.04
N ARG A 67 8.77 -12.76 8.14
CA ARG A 67 8.68 -13.53 9.40
C ARG A 67 10.03 -13.94 9.98
N SER A 68 11.12 -13.42 9.44
CA SER A 68 12.46 -13.81 9.84
C SER A 68 12.83 -13.25 11.21
N PRO A 69 13.39 -14.08 12.12
CA PRO A 69 13.83 -13.63 13.44
C PRO A 69 14.92 -12.55 13.38
N VAL A 70 15.57 -12.41 12.21
CA VAL A 70 16.66 -11.45 11.96
C VAL A 70 16.16 -10.02 11.67
N ARG A 71 14.84 -9.76 11.73
CA ARG A 71 14.26 -8.43 11.47
C ARG A 71 14.64 -7.42 12.56
N ARG A 72 14.88 -7.87 13.79
CA ARG A 72 15.29 -7.00 14.90
C ARG A 72 16.67 -6.38 14.67
N GLU A 73 17.57 -7.13 14.04
CA GLU A 73 18.91 -6.74 13.62
C GLU A 73 18.83 -5.64 12.57
N TYR A 74 17.95 -5.80 11.58
CA TYR A 74 17.69 -4.76 10.58
C TYR A 74 17.27 -3.44 11.23
N LEU A 75 16.29 -3.49 12.15
CA LEU A 75 15.79 -2.29 12.83
C LEU A 75 16.87 -1.61 13.69
N ARG A 76 17.77 -2.37 14.32
CA ARG A 76 18.91 -1.82 15.08
C ARG A 76 19.85 -0.98 14.22
N HIS A 77 19.98 -1.32 12.94
CA HIS A 77 20.91 -0.66 12.02
C HIS A 77 20.25 0.32 11.06
N LEU A 78 18.93 0.53 11.16
CA LEU A 78 18.15 1.29 10.17
C LEU A 78 18.65 2.73 9.98
N GLY A 79 19.06 3.42 11.04
CA GLY A 79 19.61 4.78 10.94
C GLY A 79 20.91 4.88 10.13
N GLY A 80 21.63 3.76 10.00
CA GLY A 80 22.82 3.63 9.15
C GLY A 80 22.56 2.93 7.81
N HIS A 81 21.31 2.64 7.46
CA HIS A 81 20.96 2.05 6.17
C HIS A 81 21.14 3.10 5.05
N PRO A 82 21.93 2.86 3.99
CA PRO A 82 22.42 3.97 3.16
C PRO A 82 21.34 4.79 2.44
N PRO A 83 20.31 4.19 1.81
CA PRO A 83 19.17 4.95 1.30
C PRO A 83 18.42 5.79 2.36
N VAL A 84 18.29 5.26 3.58
CA VAL A 84 17.56 5.94 4.68
C VAL A 84 18.37 7.12 5.19
N GLU A 85 19.67 6.90 5.39
CA GLU A 85 20.63 7.94 5.78
C GLU A 85 20.74 9.04 4.70
N ALA A 86 20.73 8.66 3.42
CA ALA A 86 20.76 9.61 2.32
C ALA A 86 19.50 10.49 2.28
N CYS A 87 18.30 9.92 2.54
CA CYS A 87 17.09 10.72 2.73
C CYS A 87 17.18 11.64 3.95
N ALA A 88 17.66 11.14 5.09
CA ALA A 88 17.77 11.93 6.31
C ALA A 88 18.74 13.12 6.18
N ARG A 89 19.79 12.97 5.37
CA ARG A 89 20.76 14.03 5.05
C ARG A 89 20.33 14.92 3.87
N GLY A 90 19.13 14.73 3.33
CA GLY A 90 18.63 15.49 2.18
C GLY A 90 19.35 15.23 0.86
N ARG A 91 20.13 14.15 0.76
CA ARG A 91 20.79 13.71 -0.49
C ARG A 91 19.84 13.00 -1.44
N LEU A 92 18.73 12.46 -0.92
CA LEU A 92 17.65 11.88 -1.70
C LEU A 92 16.32 12.52 -1.29
N ALA A 93 15.54 12.96 -2.27
CA ALA A 93 14.26 13.62 -2.11
C ALA A 93 13.10 12.76 -2.65
N THR A 94 11.88 13.15 -2.28
CA THR A 94 10.65 12.59 -2.87
C THR A 94 10.71 12.70 -4.39
N GLY A 95 10.59 11.57 -5.10
CA GLY A 95 10.67 11.53 -6.56
C GLY A 95 12.01 11.03 -7.10
N ASP A 96 12.99 10.80 -6.24
CA ASP A 96 14.26 10.24 -6.67
C ASP A 96 14.21 8.71 -6.80
N THR A 97 15.01 8.21 -7.74
CA THR A 97 15.39 6.80 -7.82
C THR A 97 16.90 6.69 -7.71
N THR A 98 17.40 5.69 -6.99
CA THR A 98 18.84 5.43 -6.88
C THR A 98 19.09 3.94 -6.78
N SER A 99 20.30 3.49 -7.08
CA SER A 99 20.76 2.17 -6.64
C SER A 99 21.80 2.30 -5.53
N LEU A 100 21.94 1.25 -4.74
CA LEU A 100 23.01 1.19 -3.73
C LEU A 100 24.39 1.36 -4.39
N SER A 101 24.55 0.84 -5.60
CA SER A 101 25.76 1.04 -6.40
C SER A 101 26.05 2.48 -6.85
N ASP A 102 25.05 3.38 -6.84
CA ASP A 102 25.24 4.82 -7.09
C ASP A 102 25.64 5.56 -5.81
N LEU A 103 25.28 5.02 -4.63
CA LEU A 103 25.58 5.63 -3.34
C LEU A 103 26.95 5.23 -2.79
N MET A 104 27.41 4.01 -3.09
CA MET A 104 28.66 3.47 -2.58
C MET A 104 29.21 2.30 -3.39
N THR A 105 30.51 2.04 -3.21
CA THR A 105 31.17 0.86 -3.77
C THR A 105 30.74 -0.41 -3.02
N GLN A 106 30.89 -1.57 -3.67
CA GLN A 106 30.59 -2.86 -3.03
C GLN A 106 31.45 -3.11 -1.79
N ARG A 107 32.71 -2.64 -1.81
CA ARG A 107 33.63 -2.76 -0.67
C ARG A 107 33.14 -1.97 0.54
N GLU A 108 32.63 -0.77 0.33
CA GLU A 108 32.04 0.06 1.39
C GLU A 108 30.75 -0.57 1.92
N TYR A 109 29.87 -1.03 1.04
CA TYR A 109 28.63 -1.70 1.44
C TYR A 109 28.88 -2.91 2.33
N ARG A 110 29.81 -3.79 1.92
CA ARG A 110 30.15 -5.01 2.67
C ARG A 110 30.80 -4.75 4.03
N ARG A 111 31.27 -3.53 4.29
CA ARG A 111 31.84 -3.10 5.58
C ARG A 111 30.78 -2.55 6.54
N LEU A 112 29.55 -2.32 6.09
CA LEU A 112 28.50 -1.80 6.97
C LEU A 112 28.04 -2.86 7.98
N PRO A 113 27.76 -2.49 9.24
CA PRO A 113 27.18 -3.39 10.23
C PRO A 113 25.87 -4.04 9.76
N ILE A 114 25.01 -3.27 9.09
CA ILE A 114 23.76 -3.80 8.52
C ILE A 114 23.98 -4.86 7.45
N TYR A 115 25.10 -4.80 6.71
CA TYR A 115 25.41 -5.84 5.75
C TYR A 115 25.81 -7.13 6.47
N ALA A 116 26.73 -7.05 7.43
CA ALA A 116 27.20 -8.19 8.18
C ALA A 116 26.04 -8.91 8.91
N ASP A 117 25.19 -8.15 9.60
CA ASP A 117 24.19 -8.70 10.51
C ASP A 117 22.87 -9.10 9.81
N TYR A 118 22.56 -8.51 8.64
CA TYR A 118 21.27 -8.72 7.99
C TYR A 118 21.37 -9.11 6.51
N PHE A 119 22.06 -8.33 5.68
CA PHE A 119 22.02 -8.55 4.22
C PHE A 119 22.90 -9.71 3.75
N ARG A 120 24.03 -9.98 4.40
CA ARG A 120 24.96 -11.06 4.04
C ARG A 120 24.29 -12.43 4.06
N HIS A 121 23.53 -12.73 5.12
CA HIS A 121 22.82 -14.01 5.26
C HIS A 121 21.68 -14.18 4.25
N ARG A 122 21.20 -13.07 3.68
CA ARG A 122 20.18 -13.04 2.62
C ARG A 122 20.78 -12.97 1.21
N GLY A 123 22.11 -12.87 1.11
CA GLY A 123 22.80 -12.67 -0.14
C GLY A 123 22.39 -11.39 -0.86
N VAL A 124 21.93 -10.33 -0.17
CA VAL A 124 21.57 -9.07 -0.84
C VAL A 124 22.85 -8.31 -1.17
N GLU A 125 23.15 -8.17 -2.46
CA GLU A 125 24.38 -7.55 -2.97
C GLU A 125 24.14 -6.20 -3.62
N ASP A 126 22.90 -5.88 -3.99
CA ASP A 126 22.52 -4.57 -4.52
C ASP A 126 21.03 -4.30 -4.32
N GLN A 127 20.68 -3.01 -4.35
CA GLN A 127 19.31 -2.53 -4.18
C GLN A 127 19.01 -1.41 -5.15
N LEU A 128 17.81 -1.42 -5.73
CA LEU A 128 17.24 -0.31 -6.48
C LEU A 128 16.11 0.30 -5.66
N VAL A 129 16.14 1.61 -5.48
CA VAL A 129 15.31 2.32 -4.50
C VAL A 129 14.49 3.38 -5.22
N ALA A 130 13.19 3.39 -4.91
CA ALA A 130 12.26 4.47 -5.23
C ALA A 130 11.91 5.24 -3.96
N VAL A 131 12.18 6.54 -3.95
CA VAL A 131 11.85 7.44 -2.84
C VAL A 131 10.44 7.98 -3.05
N VAL A 132 9.45 7.24 -2.58
CA VAL A 132 8.03 7.56 -2.75
C VAL A 132 7.66 8.78 -1.91
N LYS A 133 8.21 8.91 -0.70
CA LYS A 133 8.09 10.12 0.14
C LYS A 133 9.33 10.26 1.01
N ALA A 134 9.85 11.47 1.16
CA ALA A 134 10.90 11.84 2.11
C ALA A 134 10.67 13.27 2.64
N ARG A 135 9.52 13.51 3.27
CA ARG A 135 9.14 14.82 3.86
C ARG A 135 8.33 14.62 5.14
N ASP A 136 8.29 15.65 6.00
CA ASP A 136 7.41 15.72 7.18
C ASP A 136 7.69 14.58 8.19
N LEU A 137 8.97 14.33 8.49
CA LEU A 137 9.46 13.27 9.39
C LEU A 137 9.12 11.83 8.99
N ARG A 138 8.49 11.62 7.83
CA ARG A 138 8.12 10.28 7.33
C ARG A 138 8.75 10.00 5.97
N THR A 139 9.38 8.84 5.88
CA THR A 139 9.96 8.33 4.64
C THR A 139 9.26 7.06 4.21
N VAL A 140 8.95 6.97 2.93
CA VAL A 140 8.41 5.78 2.27
C VAL A 140 9.34 5.41 1.13
N LEU A 141 9.96 4.24 1.24
CA LEU A 141 10.85 3.67 0.22
C LEU A 141 10.25 2.38 -0.34
N VAL A 142 10.27 2.24 -1.66
CA VAL A 142 10.09 0.94 -2.32
C VAL A 142 11.47 0.46 -2.76
N VAL A 143 11.88 -0.72 -2.30
CA VAL A 143 13.25 -1.23 -2.44
C VAL A 143 13.24 -2.60 -3.10
N PHE A 144 13.87 -2.71 -4.26
CA PHE A 144 14.09 -3.94 -5.01
C PHE A 144 15.49 -4.45 -4.68
N SER A 145 15.61 -5.62 -4.06
CA SER A 145 16.87 -6.21 -3.62
C SER A 145 17.19 -7.46 -4.43
N ARG A 146 18.48 -7.74 -4.65
CA ARG A 146 18.92 -8.98 -5.30
C ARG A 146 20.36 -9.37 -4.96
N SER A 147 20.72 -10.57 -5.37
CA SER A 147 21.98 -11.26 -5.08
C SER A 147 23.13 -10.99 -6.03
N ARG A 148 22.90 -10.15 -7.04
CA ARG A 148 23.91 -9.69 -7.98
C ARG A 148 23.97 -8.17 -8.06
N ARG A 149 25.14 -7.64 -8.40
CA ARG A 149 25.38 -6.20 -8.49
C ARG A 149 24.93 -5.60 -9.83
N GLY A 150 24.47 -4.35 -9.79
CA GLY A 150 24.28 -3.46 -10.94
C GLY A 150 22.88 -3.54 -11.58
N PHE A 151 21.98 -2.61 -11.23
CA PHE A 151 20.67 -2.53 -11.89
C PHE A 151 20.84 -1.85 -13.23
N GLY A 152 20.45 -2.54 -14.30
CA GLY A 152 20.68 -2.05 -15.67
C GLY A 152 19.77 -0.89 -16.04
N ASP A 153 20.06 -0.25 -17.17
CA ASP A 153 19.29 0.91 -17.66
C ASP A 153 17.80 0.61 -17.86
N ARG A 154 17.46 -0.63 -18.23
CA ARG A 154 16.07 -1.08 -18.33
C ARG A 154 15.37 -0.98 -16.97
N ASP A 155 15.92 -1.61 -15.93
CA ASP A 155 15.33 -1.64 -14.59
C ASP A 155 15.17 -0.22 -14.02
N ARG A 156 16.21 0.61 -14.20
CA ARG A 156 16.22 2.02 -13.79
C ARG A 156 15.14 2.83 -14.51
N THR A 157 14.96 2.61 -15.82
CA THR A 157 13.94 3.31 -16.62
C THR A 157 12.54 2.87 -16.24
N VAL A 158 12.31 1.56 -16.07
CA VAL A 158 11.02 1.02 -15.60
C VAL A 158 10.66 1.60 -14.24
N LEU A 159 11.59 1.62 -13.28
CA LEU A 159 11.31 2.20 -11.96
C LEU A 159 10.99 3.70 -12.03
N ARG A 160 11.71 4.44 -12.88
CA ARG A 160 11.44 5.88 -13.09
C ARG A 160 10.05 6.13 -13.65
N LEU A 161 9.58 5.28 -14.58
CA LEU A 161 8.21 5.34 -15.11
C LEU A 161 7.17 4.92 -14.05
N LEU A 162 7.49 3.95 -13.19
CA LEU A 162 6.58 3.46 -12.17
C LEU A 162 6.43 4.43 -10.98
N LEU A 163 7.48 5.19 -10.65
CA LEU A 163 7.55 6.01 -9.45
C LEU A 163 6.38 7.02 -9.28
N PRO A 164 5.94 7.78 -10.30
CA PRO A 164 4.78 8.66 -10.16
C PRO A 164 3.51 7.92 -9.76
N HIS A 165 3.35 6.67 -10.20
CA HIS A 165 2.20 5.83 -9.87
C HIS A 165 2.28 5.30 -8.44
N LEU A 166 3.48 4.90 -7.97
CA LEU A 166 3.72 4.55 -6.56
C LEU A 166 3.38 5.72 -5.63
N GLN A 167 3.83 6.94 -6.00
CA GLN A 167 3.52 8.16 -5.25
C GLN A 167 2.02 8.45 -5.22
N HIS A 168 1.35 8.29 -6.36
CA HIS A 168 -0.09 8.48 -6.45
C HIS A 168 -0.83 7.48 -5.56
N ALA A 169 -0.51 6.19 -5.65
CA ALA A 169 -1.13 5.13 -4.87
C ALA A 169 -1.00 5.37 -3.37
N VAL A 170 0.23 5.65 -2.88
CA VAL A 170 0.46 5.93 -1.45
C VAL A 170 -0.29 7.19 -0.99
N ARG A 171 -0.29 8.26 -1.78
CA ARG A 171 -1.02 9.49 -1.45
C ARG A 171 -2.53 9.25 -1.42
N HIS A 172 -3.06 8.51 -2.39
CA HIS A 172 -4.48 8.19 -2.48
C HIS A 172 -4.93 7.39 -1.27
N ARG A 173 -4.22 6.31 -0.93
CA ARG A 173 -4.53 5.47 0.24
C ARG A 173 -4.47 6.23 1.55
N ARG A 174 -3.48 7.10 1.74
CA ARG A 174 -3.41 7.95 2.95
C ARG A 174 -4.56 8.94 3.05
N ARG A 175 -4.98 9.53 1.93
CA ARG A 175 -6.15 10.42 1.90
C ARG A 175 -7.42 9.66 2.23
N LEU A 176 -7.62 8.48 1.66
CA LEU A 176 -8.75 7.61 2.00
C LEU A 176 -8.74 7.24 3.49
N ALA A 177 -7.61 6.75 4.01
CA ALA A 177 -7.48 6.41 5.43
C ALA A 177 -7.78 7.60 6.37
N ALA A 178 -7.31 8.81 6.02
CA ALA A 178 -7.59 10.02 6.79
C ALA A 178 -9.07 10.44 6.73
N LEU A 179 -9.70 10.32 5.56
CA LEU A 179 -11.14 10.57 5.38
C LEU A 179 -11.97 9.55 6.17
N THR A 180 -11.67 8.26 6.03
CA THR A 180 -12.36 7.18 6.76
C THR A 180 -12.22 7.36 8.27
N SER A 181 -11.03 7.70 8.76
CA SER A 181 -10.81 7.99 10.20
C SER A 181 -11.59 9.22 10.67
N SER A 182 -11.67 10.27 9.83
CA SER A 182 -12.44 11.47 10.15
C SER A 182 -13.94 11.21 10.18
N VAL A 183 -14.44 10.35 9.28
CA VAL A 183 -15.82 9.87 9.27
C VAL A 183 -16.06 9.03 10.52
N ALA A 184 -15.21 8.05 10.81
CA ALA A 184 -15.29 7.20 11.99
C ALA A 184 -15.39 7.99 13.30
N ASN A 185 -14.58 9.03 13.47
CA ASN A 185 -14.63 9.89 14.65
C ASN A 185 -15.93 10.73 14.75
N ARG A 186 -16.67 10.91 13.66
CA ARG A 186 -17.92 11.68 13.60
C ARG A 186 -19.17 10.81 13.58
N THR A 187 -19.02 9.50 13.38
CA THR A 187 -20.13 8.54 13.29
C THR A 187 -20.00 7.49 14.37
N THR A 188 -21.04 7.33 15.19
CA THR A 188 -21.16 6.16 16.07
C THR A 188 -21.33 4.91 15.19
N PRO A 189 -20.46 3.88 15.31
CA PRO A 189 -20.64 2.63 14.60
C PRO A 189 -22.00 2.01 14.91
N LEU A 190 -22.52 1.21 13.98
CA LEU A 190 -23.74 0.45 14.23
C LEU A 190 -23.46 -0.57 15.33
N GLY A 191 -24.24 -0.50 16.42
CA GLY A 191 -24.20 -1.52 17.46
C GLY A 191 -24.61 -2.88 16.89
N PRO A 192 -24.10 -3.99 17.44
CA PRO A 192 -24.49 -5.33 17.00
C PRO A 192 -26.00 -5.57 17.12
N ASP A 193 -26.66 -4.90 18.07
CA ASP A 193 -28.11 -4.94 18.29
C ASP A 193 -28.94 -4.32 17.14
N VAL A 194 -28.31 -3.52 16.29
CA VAL A 194 -29.00 -2.90 15.14
C VAL A 194 -29.33 -3.94 14.08
N TRP A 195 -28.45 -4.93 13.88
CA TRP A 195 -28.67 -6.02 12.92
C TRP A 195 -29.87 -6.90 13.29
N ASP A 196 -30.17 -7.01 14.58
CA ASP A 196 -31.32 -7.75 15.11
C ASP A 196 -32.65 -7.05 14.84
N ARG A 197 -32.64 -5.71 14.70
CA ARG A 197 -33.84 -4.91 14.41
C ARG A 197 -34.21 -4.90 12.92
N LEU A 198 -33.26 -5.26 12.06
CA LEU A 198 -33.47 -5.37 10.62
C LEU A 198 -34.16 -6.69 10.28
N THR A 199 -35.10 -6.64 9.34
CA THR A 199 -35.63 -7.85 8.71
C THR A 199 -34.56 -8.49 7.83
N GLU A 200 -34.75 -9.77 7.50
CA GLU A 200 -33.84 -10.49 6.59
C GLU A 200 -33.62 -9.74 5.27
N ARG A 201 -34.69 -9.21 4.67
CA ARG A 201 -34.60 -8.43 3.43
C ARG A 201 -33.90 -7.09 3.58
N GLU A 202 -34.07 -6.43 4.72
CA GLU A 202 -33.33 -5.20 5.01
C GLU A 202 -31.84 -5.49 5.20
N ARG A 203 -31.47 -6.63 5.82
CA ARG A 203 -30.07 -7.07 5.92
C ARG A 203 -29.47 -7.34 4.55
N ASP A 204 -30.15 -8.08 3.68
CA ASP A 204 -29.69 -8.34 2.31
C ASP A 204 -29.40 -7.04 1.53
N ILE A 205 -30.30 -6.06 1.66
CA ILE A 205 -30.17 -4.74 1.03
C ILE A 205 -28.97 -3.98 1.62
N VAL A 206 -28.81 -3.98 2.94
CA VAL A 206 -27.69 -3.34 3.63
C VAL A 206 -26.36 -3.99 3.25
N THR A 207 -26.28 -5.31 3.11
CA THR A 207 -25.08 -6.01 2.64
C THR A 207 -24.72 -5.63 1.21
N CYS A 208 -25.70 -5.59 0.30
CA CYS A 208 -25.46 -5.13 -1.06
C CYS A 208 -25.06 -3.65 -1.10
N LEU A 209 -25.64 -2.83 -0.22
CA LEU A 209 -25.30 -1.42 -0.08
C LEU A 209 -23.86 -1.21 0.41
N ALA A 210 -23.42 -1.96 1.42
CA ALA A 210 -22.06 -1.92 1.96
C ALA A 210 -21.01 -2.24 0.90
N SER A 211 -21.35 -3.10 -0.07
CA SER A 211 -20.49 -3.38 -1.25
C SER A 211 -20.52 -2.29 -2.35
N GLY A 212 -21.14 -1.14 -2.09
CA GLY A 212 -21.23 -0.02 -3.04
C GLY A 212 -22.35 -0.15 -4.08
N GLY A 213 -23.31 -1.05 -3.89
CA GLY A 213 -24.39 -1.28 -4.86
C GLY A 213 -25.35 -0.08 -5.00
N THR A 214 -25.59 0.39 -6.22
CA THR A 214 -26.68 1.35 -6.51
C THR A 214 -28.04 0.69 -6.36
N ASP A 215 -29.11 1.46 -6.19
CA ASP A 215 -30.47 0.89 -6.07
C ASP A 215 -30.83 -0.02 -7.26
N GLN A 216 -30.39 0.32 -8.46
CA GLN A 216 -30.54 -0.52 -9.65
C GLN A 216 -29.74 -1.82 -9.60
N LYS A 217 -28.53 -1.80 -9.01
CA LYS A 217 -27.69 -2.99 -8.85
C LYS A 217 -28.30 -3.90 -7.77
N ILE A 218 -28.68 -3.33 -6.62
CA ILE A 218 -29.33 -4.05 -5.52
C ILE A 218 -30.63 -4.71 -6.00
N ALA A 219 -31.47 -3.95 -6.73
CA ALA A 219 -32.72 -4.43 -7.31
C ALA A 219 -32.51 -5.66 -8.20
N ARG A 220 -31.49 -5.61 -9.08
CA ARG A 220 -31.12 -6.73 -9.94
C ARG A 220 -30.62 -7.93 -9.14
N THR A 221 -29.74 -7.71 -8.16
CA THR A 221 -29.19 -8.79 -7.33
C THR A 221 -30.27 -9.51 -6.52
N LEU A 222 -31.24 -8.76 -5.99
CA LEU A 222 -32.29 -9.30 -5.12
C LEU A 222 -33.60 -9.61 -5.84
N ALA A 223 -33.62 -9.48 -7.17
CA ALA A 223 -34.79 -9.68 -8.03
C ALA A 223 -36.05 -8.90 -7.58
N ILE A 224 -35.87 -7.63 -7.23
CA ILE A 224 -36.94 -6.70 -6.83
C ILE A 224 -36.88 -5.40 -7.65
N SER A 225 -37.88 -4.52 -7.52
CA SER A 225 -37.84 -3.22 -8.19
C SER A 225 -36.92 -2.21 -7.47
N PRO A 226 -36.27 -1.26 -8.17
CA PRO A 226 -35.52 -0.17 -7.53
C PRO A 226 -36.37 0.66 -6.55
N ARG A 227 -37.67 0.82 -6.84
CA ARG A 227 -38.62 1.47 -5.94
C ARG A 227 -38.77 0.69 -4.62
N THR A 228 -38.79 -0.63 -4.68
CA THR A 228 -38.83 -1.50 -3.50
C THR A 228 -37.55 -1.39 -2.68
N VAL A 229 -36.38 -1.31 -3.34
CA VAL A 229 -35.09 -1.04 -2.66
C VAL A 229 -35.15 0.28 -1.91
N GLY A 230 -35.59 1.36 -2.58
CA GLY A 230 -35.75 2.67 -1.94
C GLY A 230 -36.66 2.61 -0.70
N LYS A 231 -37.76 1.84 -0.77
CA LYS A 231 -38.67 1.70 0.37
C LYS A 231 -38.06 0.95 1.55
N HIS A 232 -37.30 -0.12 1.30
CA HIS A 232 -36.57 -0.81 2.35
C HIS A 232 -35.49 0.09 2.95
N LEU A 233 -34.75 0.85 2.13
CA LEU A 233 -33.75 1.80 2.61
C LEU A 233 -34.36 2.89 3.51
N GLU A 234 -35.53 3.44 3.18
CA GLU A 234 -36.26 4.38 4.05
C GLU A 234 -36.57 3.77 5.44
N ASN A 235 -36.95 2.48 5.47
CA ASN A 235 -37.21 1.79 6.73
C ASN A 235 -35.92 1.53 7.51
N VAL A 236 -34.85 1.13 6.83
CA VAL A 236 -33.52 0.97 7.43
C VAL A 236 -33.07 2.29 8.05
N TYR A 237 -33.13 3.41 7.33
CA TYR A 237 -32.72 4.71 7.85
C TYR A 237 -33.43 5.07 9.16
N ARG A 238 -34.74 4.76 9.25
CA ARG A 238 -35.54 5.00 10.46
C ARG A 238 -35.15 4.07 11.61
N LYS A 239 -34.92 2.78 11.33
CA LYS A 239 -34.53 1.78 12.35
C LYS A 239 -33.13 2.04 12.90
N VAL A 240 -32.24 2.52 12.04
CA VAL A 240 -30.83 2.80 12.31
C VAL A 240 -30.63 4.24 12.83
N ASN A 241 -31.64 5.09 12.68
CA ASN A 241 -31.61 6.51 13.04
C ASN A 241 -30.49 7.29 12.30
N VAL A 242 -30.47 7.16 10.97
CA VAL A 242 -29.53 7.90 10.10
C VAL A 242 -30.29 8.79 9.11
N PRO A 243 -29.75 9.95 8.74
CA PRO A 243 -30.43 10.92 7.86
C PRO A 243 -30.51 10.48 6.40
N GLY A 244 -29.87 9.37 6.02
CA GLY A 244 -29.98 8.83 4.66
C GLY A 244 -28.80 7.94 4.27
N ARG A 245 -28.72 7.66 2.97
CA ARG A 245 -27.81 6.68 2.37
C ARG A 245 -26.35 6.90 2.75
N VAL A 246 -25.87 8.14 2.61
CA VAL A 246 -24.44 8.46 2.85
C VAL A 246 -24.07 8.22 4.31
N ALA A 247 -24.95 8.60 5.25
CA ALA A 247 -24.73 8.36 6.67
C ALA A 247 -24.77 6.86 7.02
N LEU A 248 -25.70 6.10 6.41
CA LEU A 248 -25.75 4.65 6.56
C LEU A 248 -24.47 3.99 6.04
N VAL A 249 -24.03 4.34 4.83
CA VAL A 249 -22.80 3.80 4.22
C VAL A 249 -21.58 4.17 5.05
N ALA A 250 -21.51 5.41 5.56
CA ALA A 250 -20.43 5.86 6.44
C ALA A 250 -20.35 5.03 7.73
N GLN A 251 -21.48 4.74 8.37
CA GLN A 251 -21.50 3.88 9.56
C GLN A 251 -21.12 2.42 9.25
N LEU A 252 -21.57 1.89 8.09
CA LEU A 252 -21.21 0.55 7.64
C LEU A 252 -19.73 0.40 7.27
N ALA A 253 -19.09 1.48 6.81
CA ALA A 253 -17.66 1.48 6.46
C ALA A 253 -16.74 1.53 7.70
N VAL A 254 -17.30 1.80 8.88
CA VAL A 254 -16.59 1.92 10.16
C VAL A 254 -16.93 0.79 11.13
N ALA A 255 -18.04 0.07 10.88
CA ALA A 255 -18.47 -1.12 11.63
C ALA A 255 -17.65 -2.36 11.24
#